data_AF-A0A3S8VVH1-F1
#
_entry.id   AF-A0A3S8VVH1-F1
#
_cell.length_a   1.000
_cell.length_b   1.000
_cell.length_c   1.000
_cell.angle_alpha   90.00
_cell.angle_beta   90.00
_cell.angle_gamma   90.00
#
_symmetry.space_group_name_H-M   'P 1'
#
loop_
_entity.id
_entity.type
_entity.pdbx_description
1 polymer ?
#
loop_
_entity_poly.entity_id
_entity_poly.type
_entity_poly.pdbx_seq_one_letter_code
_entity_poly.pdbx_strand_id
1 'polypeptide(L)'
;MSDYEFPEELLRAKREWFAVAQRLEEFPLRPYTDSAGVEHRAGSGWTPELDRQETVLRKRFRDLSIEISIHPFWETLNGGTVAARMALREAARPPGG
;
A
#
# COMPACT_ATOMS: atom_id res chain seq x y z
N MET A 1 0.17 21.60 7.64
CA MET A 1 -1.19 21.62 7.05
C MET A 1 -1.00 21.72 5.55
N SER A 2 -1.44 20.72 4.81
CA SER A 2 -1.29 20.68 3.35
C SER A 2 -2.06 21.84 2.73
N ASP A 3 -1.45 22.61 1.83
CA ASP A 3 -2.12 23.70 1.07
C ASP A 3 -3.18 23.20 0.07
N TYR A 4 -3.45 21.89 0.08
CA TYR A 4 -4.38 21.21 -0.81
C TYR A 4 -5.58 20.68 -0.03
N GLU A 5 -6.77 21.05 -0.46
CA GLU A 5 -8.02 20.43 -0.03
C GLU A 5 -8.24 19.16 -0.87
N PHE A 6 -7.81 18.02 -0.33
CA PHE A 6 -7.99 16.74 -1.00
C PHE A 6 -9.42 16.25 -0.85
N PRO A 7 -10.02 15.67 -1.90
CA PRO A 7 -11.30 14.98 -1.77
C PRO A 7 -11.22 13.84 -0.75
N GLU A 8 -12.30 13.65 0.01
CA GLU A 8 -12.38 12.64 1.06
C GLU A 8 -12.14 11.22 0.51
N GLU A 9 -12.61 10.92 -0.70
CA GLU A 9 -12.35 9.62 -1.34
C GLU A 9 -10.86 9.38 -1.61
N LEU A 10 -10.12 10.41 -2.04
CA LEU A 10 -8.68 10.31 -2.32
C LEU A 10 -7.88 10.15 -1.03
N LEU A 11 -8.25 10.89 0.03
CA LEU A 11 -7.66 10.74 1.36
C LEU A 11 -7.95 9.35 1.92
N ARG A 12 -9.19 8.88 1.82
CA ARG A 12 -9.61 7.54 2.27
C ARG A 12 -8.84 6.45 1.54
N ALA A 13 -8.74 6.52 0.20
CA ALA A 13 -7.98 5.58 -0.60
C ALA A 13 -6.50 5.56 -0.18
N LYS A 14 -5.89 6.73 0.07
CA LYS A 14 -4.49 6.81 0.52
C LYS A 14 -4.28 6.25 1.94
N ARG A 15 -5.22 6.49 2.87
CA ARG A 15 -5.18 5.91 4.22
C ARG A 15 -5.31 4.40 4.17
N GLU A 16 -6.25 3.89 3.37
CA GLU A 16 -6.41 2.45 3.16
C GLU A 16 -5.14 1.83 2.54
N TRP A 17 -4.53 2.52 1.57
CA TRP A 17 -3.27 2.10 0.97
C TRP A 17 -2.16 1.94 2.03
N PHE A 18 -2.05 2.87 2.98
CA PHE A 18 -1.10 2.76 4.09
C PHE A 18 -1.44 1.62 5.06
N ALA A 19 -2.72 1.43 5.37
CA ALA A 19 -3.14 0.33 6.23
C ALA A 19 -2.83 -1.04 5.59
N VAL A 20 -3.06 -1.19 4.28
CA VAL A 20 -2.73 -2.41 3.54
C VAL A 20 -1.21 -2.60 3.44
N ALA A 21 -0.45 -1.53 3.22
CA ALA A 21 1.02 -1.60 3.18
C ALA A 21 1.60 -2.13 4.51
N GLN A 22 1.18 -1.55 5.65
CA GLN A 22 1.62 -2.01 6.97
C GLN A 22 1.25 -3.47 7.21
N ARG A 23 0.01 -3.87 6.87
CA ARG A 23 -0.39 -5.27 7.00
C ARG A 23 0.44 -6.21 6.13
N LEU A 24 0.85 -5.79 4.93
CA LEU A 24 1.73 -6.58 4.06
C LEU A 24 3.15 -6.74 4.63
N GLU A 25 3.66 -5.75 5.37
CA GLU A 25 4.96 -5.81 6.04
C GLU A 25 4.96 -6.80 7.21
N GLU A 26 3.79 -7.06 7.81
CA GLU A 26 3.61 -8.05 8.89
C GLU A 26 3.56 -9.51 8.39
N PHE A 27 3.42 -9.74 7.08
CA PHE A 27 3.34 -11.12 6.57
C PHE A 27 4.68 -11.85 6.71
N PRO A 28 4.66 -13.11 7.19
CA PRO A 28 5.87 -13.90 7.28
C PRO A 28 6.45 -14.18 5.90
N LEU A 29 7.77 -14.35 5.84
CA LEU A 29 8.45 -14.75 4.61
C LEU A 29 7.84 -16.05 4.08
N ARG A 30 7.48 -16.02 2.78
CA ARG A 30 7.02 -17.21 2.08
C ARG A 30 8.15 -18.23 1.97
N PRO A 31 7.86 -19.53 2.14
CA PRO A 31 8.83 -20.57 1.85
C PRO A 31 9.31 -20.41 0.42
N TYR A 32 10.62 -20.44 0.22
CA TYR A 32 11.21 -20.45 -1.10
C TYR A 32 12.25 -21.57 -1.17
N THR A 33 12.44 -22.11 -2.37
CA THR A 33 13.53 -23.02 -2.65
C THR A 33 14.69 -22.22 -3.22
N ASP A 34 15.86 -22.34 -2.61
CA ASP A 34 17.06 -21.69 -3.14
C ASP A 34 17.60 -22.41 -4.39
N SER A 35 18.63 -21.84 -5.01
CA SER A 35 19.27 -22.43 -6.19
C SER A 35 19.95 -23.77 -5.94
N ALA A 36 20.18 -24.14 -4.67
CA ALA A 36 20.73 -25.44 -4.29
C ALA A 36 19.63 -26.50 -4.06
N GLY A 37 18.35 -26.14 -4.20
CA GLY A 37 17.22 -27.04 -3.99
C GLY A 37 16.80 -27.18 -2.53
N VAL A 38 17.29 -26.32 -1.63
CA VAL A 38 16.92 -26.36 -0.21
C VAL A 38 15.66 -25.52 0.01
N GLU A 39 14.62 -26.15 0.57
CA GLU A 39 13.39 -25.45 0.93
C GLU A 39 13.54 -24.71 2.27
N HIS A 40 13.51 -23.38 2.22
CA HIS A 40 13.53 -22.51 3.40
C HIS A 40 12.11 -22.37 3.99
N ARG A 41 11.56 -23.47 4.52
CA ARG A 41 10.22 -23.51 5.17
C ARG A 41 10.30 -23.38 6.69
N ALA A 42 11.39 -23.80 7.31
CA ALA A 42 11.49 -23.89 8.76
C ALA A 42 11.61 -22.50 9.41
N GLY A 43 10.61 -22.13 10.22
CA GLY A 43 10.69 -20.98 11.13
C GLY A 43 9.96 -19.71 10.70
N SER A 44 9.32 -19.65 9.52
CA SER A 44 8.64 -18.42 9.09
C SER A 44 7.26 -18.21 9.72
N GLY A 45 6.59 -19.25 10.22
CA GLY A 45 5.19 -19.15 10.68
C GLY A 45 4.17 -19.04 9.52
N TRP A 46 4.62 -19.28 8.29
CA TRP A 46 3.77 -19.27 7.09
C TRP A 46 2.71 -20.36 7.10
N THR A 47 1.52 -20.03 6.59
CA THR A 47 0.44 -20.99 6.34
C THR A 47 -0.23 -20.69 4.98
N PRO A 48 -0.88 -21.69 4.34
CA PRO A 48 -1.64 -21.45 3.11
C PRO A 48 -2.75 -20.40 3.27
N GLU A 49 -3.31 -20.27 4.47
CA GLU A 49 -4.33 -19.25 4.76
C GLU A 49 -3.73 -17.84 4.76
N LEU A 50 -2.55 -17.67 5.35
CA LEU A 50 -1.81 -16.41 5.27
C LEU A 50 -1.47 -16.07 3.81
N ASP A 51 -1.09 -17.04 2.98
CA ASP A 51 -0.82 -16.79 1.55
C ASP A 51 -2.08 -16.29 0.79
N ARG A 52 -3.26 -16.84 1.11
CA ARG A 52 -4.53 -16.35 0.56
C ARG A 52 -4.83 -14.92 1.01
N GLN A 53 -4.64 -14.62 2.30
CA GLN A 53 -4.84 -13.27 2.84
C GLN A 53 -3.85 -12.26 2.24
N GLU A 54 -2.59 -12.63 2.11
CA GLU A 54 -1.55 -11.82 1.46
C GLU A 54 -1.92 -11.53 0.01
N THR A 55 -2.41 -12.53 -0.73
CA THR A 55 -2.85 -12.37 -2.13
C THR A 55 -4.00 -11.37 -2.25
N VAL A 56 -4.99 -11.45 -1.36
CA VAL A 56 -6.11 -10.51 -1.32
C VAL A 56 -5.61 -9.09 -1.01
N LEU A 57 -4.72 -8.93 -0.04
CA LEU A 57 -4.14 -7.63 0.33
C LEU A 57 -3.27 -7.05 -0.80
N ARG A 58 -2.43 -7.85 -1.45
CA ARG A 58 -1.61 -7.41 -2.60
C ARG A 58 -2.48 -6.96 -3.78
N LYS A 59 -3.59 -7.65 -4.03
CA LYS A 59 -4.57 -7.22 -5.03
C LYS A 59 -5.17 -5.87 -4.63
N ARG A 60 -5.65 -5.74 -3.38
CA ARG A 60 -6.24 -4.49 -2.89
C ARG A 60 -5.26 -3.32 -2.93
N PHE A 61 -4.00 -3.54 -2.56
CA PHE A 61 -2.92 -2.56 -2.64
C PHE A 61 -2.70 -2.05 -4.07
N ARG A 62 -2.72 -2.96 -5.04
CA ARG A 62 -2.59 -2.61 -6.46
C ARG A 62 -3.80 -1.80 -6.94
N ASP A 63 -5.00 -2.24 -6.60
CA ASP A 63 -6.25 -1.56 -6.98
C ASP A 63 -6.28 -0.13 -6.42
N LEU A 64 -5.93 0.05 -5.13
CA LEU A 64 -5.80 1.38 -4.51
C LEU A 64 -4.71 2.24 -5.17
N SER A 65 -3.59 1.63 -5.55
CA SER A 65 -2.53 2.35 -6.25
C SER A 65 -2.99 2.88 -7.60
N ILE A 66 -3.81 2.11 -8.33
CA ILE A 66 -4.43 2.53 -9.58
C ILE A 66 -5.44 3.64 -9.32
N GLU A 67 -6.39 3.42 -8.40
CA GLU A 67 -7.44 4.39 -8.01
C GLU A 67 -6.84 5.76 -7.66
N ILE A 68 -5.83 5.77 -6.78
CA ILE A 68 -5.12 7.00 -6.41
C ILE A 68 -4.42 7.60 -7.63
N SER A 69 -3.83 6.80 -8.53
CA SER A 69 -3.05 7.33 -9.65
C SER A 69 -3.92 7.97 -10.74
N ILE A 70 -5.12 7.45 -10.98
CA ILE A 70 -6.04 7.90 -12.03
C ILE A 70 -7.08 8.91 -11.53
N HIS A 71 -7.00 9.34 -10.27
CA HIS A 71 -8.02 10.19 -9.67
C HIS A 71 -8.16 11.54 -10.40
N PRO A 72 -9.39 11.99 -10.73
CA PRO A 72 -9.61 13.22 -11.51
C PRO A 72 -9.11 14.49 -10.80
N PHE A 73 -8.95 14.47 -9.48
CA PHE A 73 -8.30 15.55 -8.72
C PHE A 73 -6.93 15.95 -9.30
N TRP A 74 -6.16 15.02 -9.88
CA TRP A 74 -4.85 15.39 -10.43
C TRP A 74 -4.94 16.28 -11.66
N GLU A 75 -6.06 16.25 -12.38
CA GLU A 75 -6.32 17.08 -13.55
C GLU A 75 -6.75 18.49 -13.16
N THR A 76 -7.24 18.69 -11.93
CA THR A 76 -7.66 20.02 -11.44
C THR A 76 -6.47 20.87 -11.01
N LEU A 77 -5.28 20.28 -10.86
CA LEU A 77 -4.06 20.97 -10.49
C LEU A 77 -3.42 21.65 -11.69
N ASN A 78 -3.27 22.98 -11.62
CA ASN A 78 -2.52 23.77 -12.61
C ASN A 78 -0.98 23.63 -12.38
N GLY A 79 -0.49 22.39 -12.34
CA GLY A 79 0.89 22.04 -11.98
C GLY A 79 1.06 21.64 -10.51
N GLY A 80 2.29 21.26 -10.13
CA GLY A 80 2.60 20.90 -8.74
C GLY A 80 2.14 19.52 -8.27
N THR A 81 1.83 18.59 -9.20
CA THR A 81 1.34 17.24 -8.86
C THR A 81 2.27 16.47 -7.91
N VAL A 82 3.59 16.69 -8.00
CA VAL A 82 4.55 16.07 -7.07
C VAL A 82 4.36 16.60 -5.64
N ALA A 83 4.25 17.92 -5.48
CA ALA A 83 4.00 18.54 -4.17
C ALA A 83 2.65 18.07 -3.59
N ALA A 84 1.60 18.02 -4.41
CA ALA A 84 0.29 17.51 -4.02
C ALA A 84 0.34 16.03 -3.61
N ARG A 85 1.10 15.17 -4.32
CA ARG A 85 1.28 13.76 -3.92
C ARG A 85 2.04 13.61 -2.60
N MET A 86 3.05 14.44 -2.36
CA MET A 86 3.77 14.47 -1.08
C MET A 86 2.85 14.93 0.06
N ALA A 87 2.07 15.97 -0.17
CA ALA A 87 1.08 16.48 0.78
C ALA A 87 -0.04 15.46 1.06
N LEU A 88 -0.50 14.71 0.05
CA LEU A 88 -1.45 13.61 0.22
C LEU A 88 -0.85 12.48 1.06
N ARG A 89 0.41 12.12 0.81
CA ARG A 89 1.14 11.11 1.59
C ARG A 89 1.21 11.52 3.07
N GLU A 90 1.53 12.77 3.35
CA GLU A 90 1.62 13.28 4.71
C GLU A 90 0.25 13.30 5.41
N ALA A 91 -0.78 13.82 4.74
CA ALA A 91 -2.14 13.92 5.30
C ALA A 91 -2.78 12.55 5.59
N ALA A 92 -2.35 11.51 4.87
CA ALA A 92 -2.83 10.14 5.05
C ALA A 92 -1.89 9.26 5.89
N ARG A 93 -0.77 9.80 6.38
CA ARG A 93 0.20 9.03 7.19
C ARG A 93 -0.47 8.56 8.50
N PRO A 94 -0.32 7.27 8.86
CA PRO A 94 -0.79 6.77 10.15
C PRO A 94 -0.03 7.44 11.32
N PRO A 95 -0.66 7.68 12.48
CA PRO A 95 0.02 8.22 13.64
C PRO A 95 1.09 7.21 14.14
N GLY A 96 2.36 7.57 14.04
CA GLY A 96 3.49 6.75 14.52
C GLY A 96 4.51 6.29 13.46
N GLY A 97 4.41 6.75 12.21
CA GLY A 97 5.41 6.52 11.16
C GLY A 97 6.42 7.65 10.96
#